data_AF-A0A914HGZ9-F1
#
_entry.id   AF-A0A914HGZ9-F1
#
_cell.length_a   1.000
_cell.length_b   1.000
_cell.length_c   1.000
_cell.angle_alpha   90.00
_cell.angle_beta   90.00
_cell.angle_gamma   90.00
#
_symmetry.space_group_name_H-M   'P 1'
#
loop_
_entity.id
_entity.type
_entity.pdbx_description
1 polymer ?
#
loop_
_entity_poly.entity_id
_entity_poly.type
_entity_poly.pdbx_seq_one_letter_code
_entity_poly.pdbx_strand_id
1 'polypeptide(L)'
;MLCRLQGIVVKMEKYQKGQQLRIVGLQKTVATLRGPQNRWDLTKSHRGLTISGLIVVAENANWGPCSVFAALPIPTKKDFGIFYFEVTIQEQKHFL
;
A
#
# COMPACT_ATOMS: atom_id res chain seq x y z
N MET A 1 6.84 -45.36 -19.67
CA MET A 1 7.37 -43.97 -19.77
C MET A 1 6.47 -42.96 -19.05
N LEU A 2 5.14 -43.01 -19.24
CA LEU A 2 4.14 -42.11 -18.62
C LEU A 2 4.22 -41.99 -17.08
N CYS A 3 4.46 -43.08 -16.36
CA CYS A 3 4.56 -43.03 -14.89
C CYS A 3 5.71 -42.15 -14.37
N ARG A 4 6.82 -42.02 -15.13
CA ARG A 4 7.94 -41.14 -14.72
C ARG A 4 7.60 -39.67 -14.91
N LEU A 5 6.87 -39.32 -15.97
CA LEU A 5 6.43 -37.94 -16.22
C LEU A 5 5.44 -37.48 -15.16
N GLN A 6 4.52 -38.35 -14.75
CA GLN A 6 3.56 -38.07 -13.67
C GLN A 6 4.26 -37.77 -12.34
N GLY A 7 5.29 -38.54 -11.96
CA GLY A 7 6.07 -38.29 -10.76
C GLY A 7 6.83 -36.96 -10.79
N ILE A 8 7.34 -36.56 -11.97
CA ILE A 8 8.02 -35.27 -12.15
C ILE A 8 7.04 -34.10 -12.01
N VAL A 9 5.86 -34.18 -12.64
CA VAL A 9 4.82 -33.14 -12.56
C VAL A 9 4.37 -32.90 -11.13
N VAL A 10 4.09 -33.97 -10.37
CA VAL A 10 3.70 -33.87 -8.95
C VAL A 10 4.79 -33.19 -8.12
N LYS A 11 6.06 -33.50 -8.39
CA LYS A 11 7.20 -32.87 -7.69
C LYS A 11 7.33 -31.38 -8.03
N MET A 12 7.11 -31.00 -9.29
CA MET A 12 7.11 -29.60 -9.72
C MET A 12 5.95 -28.80 -9.12
N GLU A 13 4.74 -29.36 -9.08
CA GLU A 13 3.60 -28.69 -8.44
C GLU A 13 3.83 -28.44 -6.96
N LYS A 14 4.36 -29.44 -6.24
CA LYS A 14 4.68 -29.29 -4.82
C LYS A 14 5.73 -28.19 -4.60
N TYR A 15 6.73 -28.12 -5.48
CA TYR A 15 7.76 -27.07 -5.43
C TYR A 15 7.17 -25.69 -5.70
N GLN A 16 6.33 -25.54 -6.73
CA GLN A 16 5.66 -24.28 -7.05
C GLN A 16 4.79 -23.78 -5.90
N LYS A 17 3.95 -24.65 -5.32
CA LYS A 17 3.11 -24.31 -4.16
C LYS A 17 3.96 -23.84 -2.98
N GLY A 18 5.08 -24.53 -2.70
CA GLY A 18 6.02 -24.13 -1.65
C GLY A 18 6.64 -22.76 -1.89
N GLN A 19 7.02 -22.44 -3.13
CA GLN A 19 7.60 -21.13 -3.47
C GLN A 19 6.57 -20.00 -3.38
N GLN A 20 5.33 -20.22 -3.85
CA GLN A 20 4.26 -19.23 -3.75
C GLN A 20 3.96 -18.86 -2.30
N LEU A 21 3.82 -19.86 -1.41
CA LEU A 21 3.64 -19.64 0.02
C LEU A 21 4.78 -18.83 0.64
N ARG A 22 6.03 -19.11 0.24
CA ARG A 22 7.22 -18.41 0.73
C ARG A 22 7.27 -16.95 0.27
N ILE A 23 6.87 -16.68 -0.97
CA ILE A 23 6.77 -15.32 -1.53
C ILE A 23 5.71 -14.51 -0.77
N VAL A 24 4.52 -15.07 -0.55
CA VAL A 24 3.45 -14.41 0.21
C VAL A 24 3.91 -14.08 1.64
N GLY A 25 4.59 -15.03 2.30
CA GLY A 25 5.16 -14.82 3.63
C GLY A 25 6.18 -13.67 3.65
N LEU A 26 7.13 -13.67 2.70
CA LEU A 26 8.14 -12.62 2.58
C LEU A 26 7.53 -11.24 2.32
N GLN A 27 6.53 -11.14 1.43
CA GLN A 27 5.81 -9.88 1.19
C GLN A 27 5.12 -9.37 2.47
N LYS A 28 4.49 -10.27 3.23
CA LYS A 28 3.85 -9.93 4.50
C LYS A 28 4.86 -9.43 5.54
N THR A 29 6.01 -10.10 5.66
CA THR A 29 7.11 -9.68 6.56
C THR A 29 7.71 -8.34 6.15
N VAL A 30 7.91 -8.10 4.85
CA VAL A 30 8.41 -6.82 4.33
C VAL A 30 7.41 -5.69 4.62
N ALA A 31 6.11 -5.94 4.48
CA ALA A 31 5.07 -4.98 4.83
C ALA A 31 5.06 -4.66 6.34
N THR A 32 5.25 -5.67 7.21
CA THR A 32 5.37 -5.47 8.66
C THR A 32 6.62 -4.67 9.03
N LEU A 33 7.76 -4.92 8.37
CA LEU A 33 9.03 -4.25 8.66
C LEU A 33 9.11 -2.80 8.16
N ARG A 34 8.38 -2.42 7.10
CA ARG A 34 8.39 -1.06 6.55
C ARG A 34 7.52 -0.05 7.31
N GLY A 35 6.77 -0.50 8.33
CA GLY A 35 5.76 0.32 9.00
C GLY A 35 4.56 0.61 8.08
N PRO A 36 3.50 1.24 8.58
CA PRO A 36 2.31 1.52 7.78
C PRO A 36 2.64 2.50 6.66
N GLN A 37 2.74 1.98 5.43
CA GLN A 37 3.10 2.77 4.23
C GLN A 37 1.99 3.76 3.82
N ASN A 38 0.82 3.65 4.45
CA ASN A 38 -0.40 4.36 4.11
C ASN A 38 -0.61 5.63 4.96
N ARG A 39 0.43 6.17 5.60
CA ARG A 39 0.31 7.38 6.45
C ARG A 39 0.55 8.66 5.65
N TRP A 40 -0.03 9.76 6.12
CA TRP A 40 0.23 11.10 5.62
C TRP A 40 1.42 11.75 6.36
N ASP A 41 2.19 12.60 5.67
CA ASP A 41 3.30 13.35 6.24
C ASP A 41 2.81 14.64 6.91
N LEU A 42 2.79 14.64 8.24
CA LEU A 42 2.42 15.78 9.08
C LEU A 42 3.35 16.99 8.90
N THR A 43 4.61 16.76 8.53
CA THR A 43 5.60 17.84 8.41
C THR A 43 5.55 18.53 7.04
N LYS A 44 4.85 17.91 6.08
CA LYS A 44 4.69 18.42 4.71
C LYS A 44 3.24 18.71 4.34
N SER A 45 2.37 18.90 5.34
CA SER A 45 0.98 19.31 5.11
C SER A 45 0.85 20.83 5.07
N HIS A 46 -0.06 21.33 4.23
CA HIS A 46 -0.42 22.76 4.22
C HIS A 46 -1.00 23.21 5.56
N ARG A 47 -0.82 24.50 5.89
CA ARG A 47 -1.40 25.15 7.07
C ARG A 47 -2.94 25.09 6.97
N GLY A 48 -3.60 24.54 7.99
CA GLY A 48 -5.07 24.37 8.01
C GLY A 48 -5.56 22.94 7.79
N LEU A 49 -4.65 21.98 7.64
CA LEU A 49 -4.96 20.54 7.65
C LEU A 49 -4.69 19.93 9.04
N THR A 50 -5.68 19.21 9.56
CA THR A 50 -5.53 18.32 10.72
C THR A 50 -5.53 16.89 10.25
N ILE A 51 -4.48 16.16 10.64
CA ILE A 51 -4.29 14.76 10.26
C ILE A 51 -4.42 13.91 11.51
N SER A 52 -5.35 12.95 11.50
CA SER A 52 -5.52 11.96 12.56
C SER A 52 -5.40 10.56 11.95
N GLY A 53 -4.20 9.99 12.03
CA GLY A 53 -3.89 8.69 11.44
C GLY A 53 -3.97 8.71 9.91
N LEU A 54 -5.03 8.11 9.35
CA LEU A 54 -5.29 8.04 7.91
C LEU A 54 -6.26 9.13 7.41
N ILE A 55 -6.87 9.88 8.33
CA ILE A 55 -7.89 10.88 8.04
C ILE A 55 -7.22 12.24 7.92
N VAL A 56 -7.58 12.98 6.87
CA VAL A 56 -7.15 14.37 6.64
C VAL A 56 -8.40 15.23 6.67
N VAL A 57 -8.39 16.23 7.54
CA VAL A 57 -9.48 17.18 7.72
C VAL A 57 -8.97 18.57 7.36
N ALA A 58 -9.65 19.25 6.45
CA ALA A 58 -9.43 20.68 6.22
C ALA A 58 -10.32 21.47 7.18
N GLU A 59 -9.71 22.08 8.19
CA GLU A 59 -10.46 22.72 9.28
C GLU A 59 -10.98 24.11 8.92
N ASN A 60 -10.39 24.79 7.93
CA ASN A 60 -10.78 26.15 7.55
C ASN A 60 -10.74 26.37 6.04
N ALA A 61 -11.90 26.52 5.41
CA ALA A 61 -12.06 26.79 3.97
C ALA A 61 -11.50 28.16 3.52
N ASN A 62 -11.16 29.04 4.47
CA ASN A 62 -10.64 30.38 4.17
C ASN A 62 -9.21 30.38 3.60
N TRP A 63 -8.52 29.24 3.59
CA TRP A 63 -7.10 29.12 3.24
C TRP A 63 -6.88 28.46 1.88
N GLY A 64 -7.76 28.71 0.89
CA GLY A 64 -7.56 28.22 -0.48
C GLY A 64 -7.33 26.70 -0.60
N PRO A 65 -6.84 26.22 -1.76
CA PRO A 65 -6.56 24.81 -1.95
C PRO A 65 -5.47 24.30 -1.00
N CYS A 66 -5.73 23.19 -0.30
CA CYS A 66 -4.77 22.52 0.58
C CYS A 66 -4.34 21.17 0.00
N SER A 67 -3.11 20.74 0.30
CA SER A 67 -2.56 19.46 -0.14
C SER A 67 -1.71 18.80 0.94
N VAL A 68 -1.59 17.49 0.87
CA VAL A 68 -0.79 16.67 1.80
C VAL A 68 -0.11 15.53 1.05
N PHE A 69 1.12 15.22 1.44
CA PHE A 69 1.88 14.11 0.89
C PHE A 69 1.73 12.84 1.73
N ALA A 70 1.86 11.68 1.10
CA ALA A 70 2.11 10.44 1.83
C ALA A 70 3.49 10.49 2.51
N ALA A 71 3.62 9.84 3.66
CA ALA A 71 4.84 9.79 4.47
C ALA A 71 6.00 9.09 3.74
N LEU A 72 5.68 8.16 2.85
CA LEU A 72 6.67 7.43 2.08
C LEU A 72 6.39 7.58 0.58
N PRO A 73 7.44 7.72 -0.24
CA PRO A 73 7.28 7.76 -1.69
C PRO A 73 6.81 6.40 -2.21
N ILE A 74 6.15 6.43 -3.37
CA ILE A 74 5.83 5.21 -4.13
C ILE A 74 7.15 4.48 -4.45
N PRO A 75 7.26 3.17 -4.15
CA PRO A 75 8.48 2.41 -4.46
C PRO A 75 8.74 2.42 -5.97
N THR A 76 9.89 3.00 -6.37
CA THR A 76 10.29 3.11 -7.79
C THR A 76 11.25 2.01 -8.26
N LYS A 77 11.66 1.10 -7.36
CA LYS A 77 12.52 -0.03 -7.75
C LYS A 77 11.72 -1.03 -8.59
N LYS A 78 12.34 -1.53 -9.67
CA LYS A 78 11.77 -2.47 -10.66
C LYS A 78 11.11 -3.72 -10.07
N ASP A 79 11.37 -4.04 -8.81
CA ASP A 79 10.87 -5.24 -8.12
C ASP A 79 9.47 -5.08 -7.50
N PHE A 80 8.96 -3.84 -7.43
CA PHE A 80 7.61 -3.55 -6.94
C PHE A 80 6.73 -3.30 -8.16
N GLY A 81 5.94 -4.30 -8.56
CA GLY A 81 5.11 -4.26 -9.76
C GLY A 81 4.06 -3.14 -9.77
N ILE A 82 2.85 -3.42 -9.28
CA ILE A 82 1.73 -2.46 -9.26
C ILE A 82 1.62 -1.85 -7.85
N PHE A 83 1.46 -0.52 -7.79
CA PHE A 83 1.15 0.22 -6.56
C PHE A 83 -0.30 0.70 -6.61
N TYR A 84 -1.06 0.44 -5.54
CA TYR A 84 -2.49 0.74 -5.46
C TYR A 84 -2.83 1.35 -4.10
N PHE A 85 -3.67 2.38 -4.11
CA PHE A 85 -4.23 2.99 -2.91
C PHE A 85 -5.65 3.49 -3.20
N GLU A 86 -6.45 3.58 -2.16
CA GLU A 86 -7.81 4.10 -2.22
C GLU A 86 -7.95 5.30 -1.29
N VAL A 87 -8.83 6.22 -1.65
CA VAL A 87 -9.21 7.34 -0.81
C VAL A 87 -10.74 7.35 -0.71
N THR A 88 -11.24 7.43 0.50
CA THR A 88 -12.67 7.61 0.76
C THR A 88 -12.92 9.03 1.22
N ILE A 89 -13.82 9.73 0.54
CA ILE A 89 -14.29 11.05 0.96
C ILE A 89 -15.35 10.83 2.04
N GLN A 90 -15.07 11.25 3.27
CA GLN A 90 -16.00 11.04 4.40
C GLN A 90 -17.06 12.15 4.50
N GLU A 91 -16.64 13.42 4.44
CA GLU A 91 -17.55 14.56 4.50
C GLU A 91 -17.14 15.59 3.45
N GLN A 92 -18.14 16.15 2.76
CA GLN A 92 -17.97 17.32 1.90
C GLN A 92 -18.86 18.43 2.43
N LYS A 93 -18.26 19.44 3.05
CA LYS A 93 -18.99 20.63 3.45
C LYS A 93 -19.12 21.57 2.25
N HIS A 94 -20.36 21.82 1.84
CA HIS A 94 -20.68 22.93 0.95
C HIS A 94 -20.59 24.21 1.77
N PHE A 95 -19.65 25.08 1.43
CA PHE A 95 -19.60 26.43 1.97
C PHE A 95 -20.38 27.32 1.00
N LEU A 96 -21.54 27.81 1.45
CA LEU A 96 -22.37 28.81 0.75
C LEU A 96 -21.75 30.20 0.87
#